data_AF-A0A5P9H9M9-F1
#
_entry.id   AF-A0A5P9H9M9-F1
#
_cell.length_a   1.000
_cell.length_b   1.000
_cell.length_c   1.000
_cell.angle_alpha   90.00
_cell.angle_beta   90.00
_cell.angle_gamma   90.00
#
_symmetry.space_group_name_H-M   'P 1'
#
loop_
_entity.id
_entity.type
_entity.pdbx_description
1 polymer ?
#
loop_
_entity_poly.entity_id
_entity_poly.type
_entity_poly.pdbx_seq_one_letter_code
_entity_poly.pdbx_strand_id
1 'polypeptide(L)'
;MTPRARTNQLLYQAELLLTTSAGDDEHAEARRMAGEEGALAMLELALESLLREVTEHARLARHDWRELLAADGEPLAELERLRSLARRPDSWLARLIARLEALHASDGVARRASGAAQGIIAVGSAAALGDELHDVLAAAKREIGDLRQTSEEW
;
A
#
# COMPACT_ATOMS: atom_id res chain seq x y z
N MET A 1 10.94 -13.34 14.63
CA MET A 1 9.79 -12.44 14.38
C MET A 1 8.82 -13.20 13.48
N THR A 2 7.54 -13.30 13.84
CA THR A 2 6.54 -14.00 13.01
C THR A 2 6.14 -13.15 11.79
N PRO A 3 5.64 -13.75 10.70
CA PRO A 3 5.10 -13.00 9.56
C PRO A 3 4.04 -11.97 9.99
N ARG A 4 3.10 -12.36 10.87
CA ARG A 4 2.10 -11.47 11.46
C ARG A 4 2.68 -10.26 12.19
N ALA A 5 3.70 -10.46 13.02
CA ALA A 5 4.37 -9.37 13.72
C ALA A 5 5.07 -8.42 12.75
N ARG A 6 5.66 -8.97 11.67
CA ARG A 6 6.33 -8.18 10.63
C ARG A 6 5.32 -7.33 9.84
N THR A 7 4.19 -7.90 9.44
CA THR A 7 3.10 -7.16 8.77
C THR A 7 2.64 -5.98 9.62
N ASN A 8 2.39 -6.21 10.92
CA ASN A 8 1.95 -5.16 11.84
C ASN A 8 2.99 -4.05 12.01
N GLN A 9 4.27 -4.42 12.13
CA GLN A 9 5.37 -3.46 12.25
C GLN A 9 5.45 -2.54 11.03
N LEU A 10 5.33 -3.10 9.82
CA LEU A 10 5.42 -2.34 8.57
C LEU A 10 4.23 -1.39 8.39
N LEU A 11 3.01 -1.85 8.71
CA LEU A 11 1.82 -0.99 8.70
C LEU A 11 1.95 0.18 9.70
N TYR A 12 2.53 -0.07 10.87
CA TYR A 12 2.80 0.98 11.85
C TYR A 12 3.90 1.95 11.39
N GLN A 13 4.94 1.46 10.72
CA GLN A 13 5.98 2.31 10.14
C GLN A 13 5.42 3.24 9.05
N ALA A 14 4.55 2.73 8.18
CA ALA A 14 3.85 3.56 7.20
C ALA A 14 3.01 4.66 7.88
N GLU A 15 2.28 4.32 8.94
CA GLU A 15 1.50 5.29 9.73
C GLU A 15 2.37 6.41 10.33
N LEU A 16 3.51 6.04 10.92
CA LEU A 16 4.44 7.01 11.50
C LEU A 16 4.98 7.98 10.43
N LEU A 17 5.30 7.48 9.24
CA LEU A 17 5.77 8.33 8.14
C LEU A 17 4.69 9.31 7.67
N LEU A 18 3.44 8.86 7.56
CA LEU A 18 2.31 9.70 7.15
C LEU A 18 1.91 10.74 8.20
N THR A 19 2.13 10.45 9.49
CA THR A 19 1.80 11.35 10.61
C THR A 19 2.95 12.30 10.98
N THR A 20 4.14 12.10 10.43
CA THR A 20 5.29 12.96 10.72
C THR A 20 5.07 14.35 10.14
N SER A 21 5.15 15.37 11.00
CA SER A 21 4.99 16.76 10.55
C SER A 21 6.06 17.14 9.53
N ALA A 22 5.61 17.69 8.41
CA ALA A 22 6.48 18.19 7.37
C ALA A 22 7.21 19.49 7.78
N GLY A 23 6.80 20.17 8.86
CA GLY A 23 7.29 21.50 9.23
C GLY A 23 6.71 22.62 8.35
N ASP A 24 7.16 23.85 8.58
CA ASP A 24 6.68 25.07 7.89
C ASP A 24 7.87 25.93 7.41
N ASP A 25 8.83 25.27 6.75
CA ASP A 25 9.99 25.91 6.13
C ASP A 25 10.04 25.59 4.62
N GLU A 26 11.07 26.11 3.93
CA GLU A 26 11.28 25.90 2.49
C GLU A 26 11.46 24.43 2.07
N HIS A 27 11.69 23.52 3.01
CA HIS A 27 11.85 22.09 2.77
C HIS A 27 10.59 21.29 3.14
N ALA A 28 9.52 21.93 3.63
CA ALA A 28 8.32 21.25 4.08
C ALA A 28 7.69 20.36 2.99
N GLU A 29 7.59 20.86 1.76
CA GLU A 29 7.06 20.10 0.64
C GLU A 29 7.92 18.86 0.31
N ALA A 30 9.24 19.03 0.24
CA ALA A 30 10.15 17.93 -0.03
C ALA A 30 10.09 16.84 1.07
N ARG A 31 10.00 17.24 2.34
CA ARG A 31 9.86 16.31 3.47
C ARG A 31 8.53 15.56 3.42
N ARG A 32 7.42 16.26 3.11
CA ARG A 32 6.11 15.62 2.93
C ARG A 32 6.16 14.56 1.84
N MET A 33 6.68 14.91 0.66
CA MET A 33 6.79 13.99 -0.48
C MET A 33 7.66 12.76 -0.14
N ALA A 34 8.80 12.98 0.53
CA ALA A 34 9.66 11.89 0.99
C ALA A 34 8.95 10.99 2.01
N GLY A 35 8.15 11.56 2.92
CA GLY A 35 7.32 10.82 3.87
C GLY A 35 6.25 9.97 3.18
N GLU A 36 5.57 10.54 2.19
CA GLU A 36 4.55 9.84 1.39
C GLU A 36 5.13 8.68 0.58
N GLU A 37 6.24 8.88 -0.13
CA GLU A 37 6.92 7.81 -0.88
C GLU A 37 7.49 6.74 0.06
N GLY A 38 8.08 7.15 1.18
CA GLY A 38 8.56 6.23 2.21
C GLY A 38 7.43 5.39 2.81
N ALA A 39 6.28 6.00 3.09
CA ALA A 39 5.11 5.30 3.60
C ALA A 39 4.60 4.27 2.58
N LEU A 40 4.57 4.64 1.30
CA LEU A 40 4.15 3.74 0.24
C LEU A 40 5.10 2.54 0.07
N ALA A 41 6.41 2.76 0.18
CA ALA A 41 7.39 1.67 0.21
C ALA A 41 7.19 0.74 1.42
N MET A 42 6.86 1.29 2.60
CA MET A 42 6.51 0.48 3.76
C MET A 42 5.20 -0.31 3.56
N LEU A 43 4.22 0.26 2.86
CA LEU A 43 2.97 -0.43 2.50
C LEU A 43 3.21 -1.58 1.52
N GLU A 44 4.14 -1.45 0.57
CA GLU A 44 4.51 -2.55 -0.33
C GLU A 44 5.12 -3.72 0.46
N LEU A 45 6.10 -3.41 1.33
CA LEU A 45 6.69 -4.43 2.20
C LEU A 45 5.63 -5.06 3.11
N ALA A 46 4.67 -4.28 3.60
CA ALA A 46 3.56 -4.78 4.40
C ALA A 46 2.67 -5.74 3.59
N LEU A 47 2.39 -5.44 2.33
CA LEU A 47 1.64 -6.31 1.42
C LEU A 47 2.36 -7.63 1.17
N GLU A 48 3.67 -7.59 0.88
CA GLU A 48 4.46 -8.83 0.72
C GLU A 48 4.55 -9.64 2.02
N SER A 49 4.64 -8.97 3.16
CA SER A 49 4.63 -9.62 4.47
C SER A 49 3.27 -10.25 4.76
N LEU A 50 2.17 -9.58 4.41
CA LEU A 50 0.81 -10.12 4.51
C LEU A 50 0.65 -11.35 3.63
N LEU A 51 1.14 -11.31 2.39
CA LEU A 51 1.09 -12.46 1.49
C LEU A 51 1.83 -13.65 2.10
N ARG A 52 3.04 -13.47 2.65
CA ARG A 52 3.76 -14.53 3.39
C ARG A 52 3.00 -15.04 4.60
N GLU A 53 2.34 -14.15 5.32
CA GLU A 53 1.53 -14.51 6.49
C GLU A 53 0.35 -15.40 6.10
N VAL A 54 -0.42 -15.02 5.08
CA VAL A 54 -1.63 -15.74 4.68
C VAL A 54 -1.34 -16.99 3.87
N THR A 55 -0.12 -17.12 3.32
CA THR A 55 0.32 -18.32 2.59
C THR A 55 1.36 -19.13 3.35
N GLU A 56 1.52 -18.93 4.67
CA GLU A 56 2.55 -19.58 5.49
C GLU A 56 2.52 -21.12 5.34
N HIS A 57 1.32 -21.70 5.28
CA HIS A 57 1.13 -23.14 5.15
C HIS A 57 1.34 -23.69 3.71
N ALA A 58 1.28 -22.82 2.70
CA ALA A 58 1.36 -23.22 1.29
C ALA A 58 2.80 -23.41 0.79
N ARG A 59 3.81 -23.02 1.59
CA ARG A 59 5.26 -23.20 1.28
C ARG A 59 5.66 -22.64 -0.10
N LEU A 60 5.09 -21.51 -0.50
CA LEU A 60 5.38 -20.87 -1.77
C LEU A 60 6.85 -20.43 -1.84
N ALA A 61 7.47 -20.58 -3.02
CA ALA A 61 8.88 -20.23 -3.22
C ALA A 61 9.11 -18.71 -3.23
N ARG A 62 8.11 -17.94 -3.68
CA ARG A 62 8.16 -16.49 -3.86
C ARG A 62 6.86 -15.87 -3.36
N HIS A 63 6.95 -14.62 -2.92
CA HIS A 63 5.83 -13.85 -2.39
C HIS A 63 5.79 -12.46 -3.01
N ASP A 64 6.09 -12.39 -4.30
CA ASP A 64 5.93 -11.17 -5.09
C ASP A 64 4.43 -10.92 -5.27
N TRP A 65 3.97 -9.72 -4.95
CA TRP A 65 2.54 -9.41 -4.99
C TRP A 65 1.99 -9.39 -6.43
N ARG A 66 2.81 -9.08 -7.44
CA ARG A 66 2.41 -9.11 -8.85
C ARG A 66 2.15 -10.54 -9.30
N GLU A 67 2.99 -11.47 -8.85
CA GLU A 67 2.83 -12.91 -9.13
C GLU A 67 1.61 -13.48 -8.37
N LEU A 68 1.51 -13.23 -7.06
CA LEU A 68 0.46 -13.86 -6.24
C LEU A 68 -0.94 -13.26 -6.43
N LEU A 69 -1.05 -12.00 -6.82
CA LEU A 69 -2.33 -11.34 -7.10
C LEU A 69 -2.72 -11.40 -8.59
N ALA A 70 -1.92 -12.03 -9.44
CA ALA A 70 -2.29 -12.33 -10.82
C ALA A 70 -3.49 -13.29 -10.89
N ALA A 71 -4.23 -13.25 -12.00
CA ALA A 71 -5.44 -14.05 -12.20
C ALA A 71 -5.17 -15.56 -12.24
N ASP A 72 -3.95 -15.96 -12.59
CA ASP A 72 -3.46 -17.33 -12.72
C ASP A 72 -2.59 -17.78 -11.54
N GLY A 73 -2.52 -16.99 -10.47
CA GLY A 73 -1.76 -17.37 -9.28
C GLY A 73 -2.39 -18.55 -8.51
N GLU A 74 -1.65 -19.04 -7.50
CA GLU A 74 -2.05 -20.20 -6.69
C GLU A 74 -3.50 -20.10 -6.15
N PRO A 75 -4.31 -21.17 -6.23
CA PRO A 75 -5.74 -21.16 -5.90
C PRO A 75 -5.98 -21.32 -4.39
N LEU A 76 -5.40 -20.42 -3.59
CA LEU A 76 -5.60 -20.35 -2.14
C LEU A 76 -6.77 -19.40 -1.81
N ALA A 77 -7.61 -19.75 -0.85
CA ALA A 77 -8.80 -18.99 -0.52
C ALA A 77 -8.49 -17.54 -0.12
N GLU A 78 -7.43 -17.34 0.68
CA GLU A 78 -6.95 -16.04 1.11
C GLU A 78 -6.44 -15.21 -0.08
N LEU A 79 -5.73 -15.83 -1.01
CA LEU A 79 -5.28 -15.17 -2.24
C LEU A 79 -6.45 -14.81 -3.14
N GLU A 80 -7.46 -15.67 -3.27
CA GLU A 80 -8.67 -15.36 -4.03
C GLU A 80 -9.45 -14.18 -3.43
N ARG A 81 -9.53 -14.10 -2.09
CA ARG A 81 -10.12 -12.94 -1.40
C ARG A 81 -9.34 -11.67 -1.71
N LEU A 82 -8.01 -11.70 -1.63
CA LEU A 82 -7.17 -10.55 -1.97
C LEU A 82 -7.27 -10.18 -3.46
N ARG A 83 -7.28 -11.14 -4.39
CA ARG A 83 -7.50 -10.90 -5.82
C ARG A 83 -8.86 -10.27 -6.08
N SER A 84 -9.90 -10.71 -5.38
CA SER A 84 -11.24 -10.11 -5.45
C SER A 84 -11.21 -8.63 -5.03
N LEU A 85 -10.49 -8.30 -3.94
CA LEU A 85 -10.27 -6.92 -3.55
C LEU A 85 -9.48 -6.15 -4.63
N ALA A 86 -8.37 -6.69 -5.14
CA ALA A 86 -7.56 -6.04 -6.17
C ALA A 86 -8.35 -5.72 -7.46
N ARG A 87 -9.37 -6.51 -7.79
CA ARG A 87 -10.27 -6.27 -8.94
C ARG A 87 -11.37 -5.23 -8.68
N ARG A 88 -11.62 -4.85 -7.43
CA ARG A 88 -12.64 -3.85 -7.05
C ARG A 88 -11.98 -2.47 -7.00
N PRO A 89 -12.26 -1.53 -7.94
CA PRO A 89 -11.51 -0.28 -8.06
C PRO A 89 -11.49 0.58 -6.79
N ASP A 90 -12.59 0.58 -6.04
CA ASP A 90 -12.73 1.37 -4.81
C ASP A 90 -12.12 0.68 -3.57
N SER A 91 -11.58 -0.54 -3.73
CA SER A 91 -10.94 -1.25 -2.62
C SER A 91 -9.60 -0.60 -2.27
N TRP A 92 -9.20 -0.76 -1.01
CA TRP A 92 -7.89 -0.31 -0.55
C TRP A 92 -6.75 -0.95 -1.35
N LEU A 93 -6.90 -2.22 -1.74
CA LEU A 93 -5.84 -2.97 -2.40
C LEU A 93 -5.68 -2.55 -3.87
N ALA A 94 -6.78 -2.30 -4.57
CA ALA A 94 -6.74 -1.78 -5.94
C ALA A 94 -6.07 -0.39 -5.96
N ARG A 95 -6.48 0.48 -5.02
CA ARG A 95 -5.87 1.82 -4.85
C ARG A 95 -4.38 1.73 -4.49
N LEU A 96 -4.01 0.83 -3.57
CA LEU A 96 -2.60 0.62 -3.20
C LEU A 96 -1.79 0.16 -4.42
N ILE A 97 -2.24 -0.86 -5.15
CA ILE A 97 -1.55 -1.39 -6.33
C ILE A 97 -1.30 -0.29 -7.36
N ALA A 98 -2.31 0.52 -7.68
CA ALA A 98 -2.14 1.64 -8.61
C ALA A 98 -1.06 2.64 -8.14
N ARG A 99 -0.93 2.86 -6.83
CA ARG A 99 0.14 3.71 -6.27
C ARG A 99 1.50 3.03 -6.32
N LEU A 100 1.59 1.73 -6.06
CA LEU A 100 2.84 0.97 -6.17
C LEU A 100 3.35 0.91 -7.61
N GLU A 101 2.45 0.78 -8.58
CA GLU A 101 2.81 0.87 -10.00
C GLU A 101 3.36 2.26 -10.34
N ALA A 102 2.74 3.33 -9.85
CA ALA A 102 3.25 4.68 -10.02
C ALA A 102 4.61 4.89 -9.31
N LEU A 103 4.82 4.27 -8.15
CA LEU A 103 6.10 4.34 -7.42
C LEU A 103 7.25 3.69 -8.20
N HIS A 104 6.97 2.59 -8.88
CA HIS A 104 7.97 1.87 -9.68
C HIS A 104 8.16 2.44 -11.08
N ALA A 105 7.31 3.37 -11.52
CA ALA A 105 7.53 4.13 -12.75
C ALA A 105 8.71 5.10 -12.59
N SER A 106 9.38 5.44 -13.70
CA SER A 106 10.57 6.32 -13.72
C SER A 106 10.36 7.71 -13.12
N ASP A 107 9.10 8.15 -13.04
CA ASP A 107 8.72 9.46 -12.51
C ASP A 107 8.52 9.47 -10.99
N GLY A 108 8.45 8.29 -10.35
CA GLY A 108 8.05 8.14 -8.96
C GLY A 108 6.62 8.63 -8.69
N VAL A 109 6.24 8.69 -7.42
CA VAL A 109 4.91 9.19 -7.02
C VAL A 109 4.92 10.71 -6.86
N ALA A 110 6.10 11.28 -6.59
CA ALA A 110 6.36 12.70 -6.39
C ALA A 110 6.09 13.59 -7.62
N ARG A 111 6.35 13.12 -8.85
CA ARG A 111 6.36 13.99 -10.05
C ARG A 111 5.00 14.05 -10.75
N ARG A 112 3.97 14.57 -10.06
CA ARG A 112 2.58 14.56 -10.57
C ARG A 112 2.07 15.83 -11.24
N ALA A 113 2.92 16.80 -11.63
CA ALA A 113 2.36 18.04 -12.21
C ALA A 113 3.21 18.78 -13.28
N SER A 114 4.31 18.25 -13.80
CA SER A 114 5.11 19.01 -14.80
C SER A 114 4.86 18.62 -16.27
N GLY A 115 3.95 17.69 -16.56
CA GLY A 115 3.84 17.09 -17.90
C GLY A 115 2.63 17.47 -18.77
N ALA A 116 1.47 17.85 -18.23
CA ALA A 116 0.25 17.95 -19.07
C ALA A 116 -0.85 18.91 -18.59
N ALA A 117 -0.57 19.88 -17.72
CA ALA A 117 -1.58 20.85 -17.29
C ALA A 117 -1.02 22.28 -17.27
N GLN A 118 -0.65 22.80 -18.45
CA GLN A 118 -0.65 24.23 -18.68
C GLN A 118 -2.11 24.71 -18.77
N GLY A 119 -2.65 25.12 -17.62
CA GLY A 119 -3.95 25.77 -17.53
C GLY A 119 -4.86 25.08 -16.52
N ILE A 120 -5.22 25.84 -15.48
CA ILE A 120 -6.18 25.51 -14.42
C ILE A 120 -5.57 24.73 -13.24
N ILE A 121 -5.04 25.49 -12.28
CA ILE A 121 -5.01 25.26 -10.83
C ILE A 121 -4.81 23.78 -10.41
N ALA A 122 -3.56 23.31 -10.39
CA ALA A 122 -3.15 22.09 -9.70
C ALA A 122 -2.92 22.35 -8.18
N VAL A 123 -3.76 23.17 -7.56
CA VAL A 123 -3.73 23.41 -6.10
C VAL A 123 -4.71 22.42 -5.48
N GLY A 124 -4.27 21.18 -5.26
CA GLY A 124 -5.13 20.15 -4.66
C GLY A 124 -4.54 18.74 -4.58
N SER A 125 -3.46 18.43 -5.31
CA SER A 125 -2.96 17.04 -5.42
C SER A 125 -2.01 16.61 -4.29
N ALA A 126 -1.36 17.54 -3.60
CA ALA A 126 -0.35 17.22 -2.59
C ALA A 126 -0.96 16.79 -1.24
N ALA A 127 -1.97 17.52 -0.71
CA ALA A 127 -2.72 17.05 0.46
C ALA A 127 -3.51 15.76 0.16
N ALA A 128 -3.94 15.59 -1.09
CA ALA A 128 -4.76 14.45 -1.50
C ALA A 128 -4.05 13.09 -1.41
N LEU A 129 -2.72 13.00 -1.61
CA LEU A 129 -2.04 11.70 -1.50
C LEU A 129 -1.88 11.27 -0.04
N GLY A 130 -1.42 12.15 0.85
CA GLY A 130 -1.29 11.84 2.27
C GLY A 130 -2.62 11.35 2.85
N ASP A 131 -3.72 12.04 2.55
CA ASP A 131 -5.07 11.67 2.99
C ASP A 131 -5.51 10.32 2.38
N GLU A 132 -5.27 10.12 1.08
CA GLU A 132 -5.55 8.85 0.41
C GLU A 132 -4.77 7.68 1.02
N LEU A 133 -3.49 7.86 1.34
CA LEU A 133 -2.67 6.81 1.95
C LEU A 133 -3.13 6.50 3.38
N HIS A 134 -3.59 7.50 4.14
CA HIS A 134 -4.23 7.26 5.44
C HIS A 134 -5.50 6.42 5.30
N ASP A 135 -6.37 6.74 4.33
CA ASP A 135 -7.58 5.98 4.07
C ASP A 135 -7.29 4.53 3.65
N VAL A 136 -6.31 4.35 2.74
CA VAL A 136 -5.84 3.03 2.31
C VAL A 136 -5.30 2.24 3.50
N LEU A 137 -4.46 2.83 4.34
CA LEU A 137 -3.88 2.18 5.51
C LEU A 137 -4.96 1.78 6.52
N ALA A 138 -5.91 2.68 6.81
CA ALA A 138 -7.00 2.40 7.74
C ALA A 138 -7.90 1.26 7.23
N ALA A 139 -8.21 1.25 5.93
CA ALA A 139 -8.98 0.17 5.31
C ALA A 139 -8.21 -1.15 5.27
N ALA A 140 -6.91 -1.12 4.96
CA ALA A 140 -6.05 -2.30 4.98
C ALA A 140 -6.00 -2.93 6.38
N LYS A 141 -5.77 -2.13 7.43
CA LYS A 141 -5.75 -2.61 8.82
C LYS A 141 -7.06 -3.33 9.22
N ARG A 142 -8.22 -2.81 8.80
CA ARG A 142 -9.52 -3.45 9.04
C ARG A 142 -9.64 -4.78 8.31
N GLU A 143 -9.46 -4.78 6.99
CA GLU A 143 -9.61 -5.98 6.15
C GLU A 143 -8.60 -7.09 6.51
N ILE A 144 -7.38 -6.72 6.89
CA ILE A 144 -6.37 -7.68 7.39
C ILE A 144 -6.82 -8.28 8.73
N GLY A 145 -7.42 -7.49 9.61
CA GLY A 145 -8.03 -7.98 10.84
C GLY A 145 -9.11 -9.03 10.56
N ASP A 146 -10.03 -8.71 9.66
CA ASP A 146 -11.12 -9.61 9.26
C ASP A 146 -10.59 -10.89 8.58
N LEU A 147 -9.54 -10.77 7.77
CA LEU A 147 -8.91 -11.92 7.12
C LEU A 147 -8.26 -12.87 8.14
N ARG A 148 -7.56 -12.33 9.15
CA ARG A 148 -6.96 -13.13 10.22
C ARG A 148 -8.00 -13.83 11.07
N GLN A 149 -9.10 -13.17 11.39
CA GLN A 149 -10.22 -13.79 12.11
C GLN A 149 -10.76 -14.98 11.32
N THR A 150 -10.98 -14.80 10.00
CA THR A 150 -11.44 -15.91 9.17
C THR A 150 -10.44 -17.05 9.08
N SER A 151 -9.12 -16.79 9.07
CA SER A 151 -8.11 -17.87 9.03
C SER A 151 -7.93 -18.62 10.35
N GLU A 152 -8.32 -18.04 11.49
CA GLU A 152 -8.29 -18.71 12.81
C GLU A 152 -9.47 -19.71 12.99
N GLU A 153 -10.49 -19.66 12.12
CA GLU A 153 -11.67 -20.54 12.16
C GLU A 153 -11.50 -21.87 11.40
N TRP A 154 -10.37 -22.11 10.71
CA TRP A 154 -10.11 -23.30 9.87
C TRP A 154 -8.95 -24.15 10.38
#